data_AF-A0A1H4APG1-F1
#
_entry.id   AF-A0A1H4APG1-F1
#
_cell.length_a   1.000
_cell.length_b   1.000
_cell.length_c   1.000
_cell.angle_alpha   90.00
_cell.angle_beta   90.00
_cell.angle_gamma   90.00
#
_symmetry.space_group_name_H-M   'P 1'
#
loop_
_entity.id
_entity.type
_entity.pdbx_description
1 polymer ?
#
loop_
_entity_poly.entity_id
_entity_poly.type
_entity_poly.pdbx_seq_one_letter_code
_entity_poly.pdbx_strand_id
1 'polypeptide(L)'
;MELYNALKNIVSLQSADILKDARLVNILSDFKAYEEFAAAKFVIKSLISEGLMAKFIFEGQSQNDYETIIANNKQNLVDNYGFKEGLSEYVLKSIAFALGWIEDIPTMNSDTVSTDTGTKVEPDIEVEDVDDGKKHLTFRQIPITGNVQNFIRKLESQGYTVTNSYNHEYNVAILTGKFAGVNNCQILVVGTPISMLTCRVVISLPEQQIWFSLKSEYQEWKNKLTTKYGTPQSYEYFSEPYYEGDGYEMSALSNEHCQYSSYFTDKETGGTIVVRMSQNGCVTMVYEDKHNSDIGESEKNNIANDDL
;
A
#
# COMPACT_ATOMS: atom_id res chain seq x y z
N MET A 1 18.21 17.38 -9.75
CA MET A 1 18.58 16.67 -11.01
C MET A 1 17.32 16.03 -11.54
N GLU A 2 17.10 15.95 -12.85
CA GLU A 2 15.90 15.29 -13.37
C GLU A 2 15.89 13.80 -13.02
N LEU A 3 14.69 13.23 -12.82
CA LEU A 3 14.53 11.87 -12.31
C LEU A 3 15.20 10.82 -13.22
N TYR A 4 14.97 10.90 -14.53
CA TYR A 4 15.52 9.96 -15.50
C TYR A 4 17.06 9.99 -15.53
N ASN A 5 17.66 11.18 -15.40
CA ASN A 5 19.12 11.36 -15.33
C ASN A 5 19.68 10.80 -14.03
N ALA A 6 18.98 10.99 -12.90
CA ALA A 6 19.35 10.40 -11.62
C ALA A 6 19.36 8.87 -11.68
N LEU A 7 18.27 8.28 -12.18
CA LEU A 7 18.12 6.84 -12.33
C LEU A 7 19.20 6.26 -13.25
N LYS A 8 19.45 6.87 -14.42
CA LYS A 8 20.48 6.42 -15.36
C LYS A 8 21.88 6.41 -14.74
N ASN A 9 22.23 7.48 -14.02
CA ASN A 9 23.49 7.57 -13.29
C ASN A 9 23.61 6.45 -12.24
N ILE A 10 22.57 6.24 -11.43
CA ILE A 10 22.56 5.21 -10.39
C ILE A 10 22.71 3.80 -10.97
N VAL A 11 21.95 3.48 -12.03
CA VAL A 11 22.00 2.17 -12.71
C VAL A 11 23.39 1.92 -13.31
N SER A 12 24.01 2.95 -13.92
CA SER A 12 25.36 2.81 -14.47
C SER A 12 26.45 2.54 -13.42
N LEU A 13 26.22 2.93 -12.17
CA LEU A 13 27.19 2.80 -11.07
C LEU A 13 26.97 1.53 -10.21
N GLN A 14 25.72 1.07 -10.05
CA GLN A 14 25.36 0.04 -9.07
C GLN A 14 24.58 -1.16 -9.67
N SER A 15 24.55 -1.28 -11.00
CA SER A 15 23.72 -2.24 -11.75
C SER A 15 22.21 -1.94 -11.66
N ALA A 16 21.41 -2.65 -12.47
CA ALA A 16 19.95 -2.52 -12.45
C ALA A 16 19.32 -3.08 -11.16
N ASP A 17 20.04 -3.86 -10.36
CA ASP A 17 19.50 -4.46 -9.13
C ASP A 17 19.11 -3.41 -8.09
N ILE A 18 19.80 -2.26 -8.07
CA ILE A 18 19.50 -1.14 -7.18
C ILE A 18 18.07 -0.60 -7.36
N LEU A 19 17.46 -0.79 -8.52
CA LEU A 19 16.10 -0.31 -8.79
C LEU A 19 15.07 -1.01 -7.91
N LYS A 20 15.34 -2.26 -7.50
CA LYS A 20 14.46 -3.08 -6.65
C LYS A 20 14.70 -2.84 -5.16
N ASP A 21 15.70 -2.04 -4.80
CA ASP A 21 16.13 -1.84 -3.42
C ASP A 21 15.42 -0.61 -2.82
N ALA A 22 14.85 -0.75 -1.61
CA ALA A 22 14.20 0.35 -0.90
C ALA A 22 15.12 1.57 -0.67
N ARG A 23 16.45 1.38 -0.64
CA ARG A 23 17.44 2.45 -0.54
C ARG A 23 17.41 3.40 -1.73
N LEU A 24 16.94 2.97 -2.91
CA LEU A 24 16.85 3.80 -4.11
C LEU A 24 16.10 5.11 -3.84
N VAL A 25 15.01 5.03 -3.09
CA VAL A 25 14.16 6.19 -2.76
C VAL A 25 14.94 7.27 -2.00
N ASN A 26 15.86 6.85 -1.12
CA ASN A 26 16.70 7.77 -0.36
C ASN A 26 17.85 8.31 -1.22
N ILE A 27 18.48 7.46 -2.02
CA ILE A 27 19.55 7.86 -2.95
C ILE A 27 19.02 8.92 -3.93
N LEU A 28 17.85 8.70 -4.52
CA LEU A 28 17.18 9.67 -5.40
C LEU A 28 16.85 10.98 -4.68
N SER A 29 16.53 10.93 -3.39
CA SER A 29 16.33 12.13 -2.57
C SER A 29 17.64 12.93 -2.42
N ASP A 30 18.78 12.25 -2.20
CA ASP A 30 20.10 12.88 -2.09
C ASP A 30 20.53 13.54 -3.41
N PHE A 31 20.14 12.94 -4.54
CA PHE A 31 20.33 13.52 -5.88
C PHE A 31 19.33 14.64 -6.22
N LYS A 32 18.41 14.97 -5.30
CA LYS A 32 17.33 15.93 -5.54
C LYS A 32 16.52 15.59 -6.79
N ALA A 33 16.25 14.29 -6.99
CA ALA A 33 15.58 13.75 -8.17
C ALA A 33 14.06 14.00 -8.19
N TYR A 34 13.51 14.48 -7.06
CA TYR A 34 12.09 14.71 -6.85
C TYR A 34 11.72 16.19 -6.76
N GLU A 35 12.65 17.13 -6.96
CA GLU A 35 12.36 18.57 -6.86
C GLU A 35 11.33 19.02 -7.90
N GLU A 36 11.33 18.42 -9.09
CA GLU A 36 10.37 18.72 -10.15
C GLU A 36 9.01 18.06 -9.90
N PHE A 37 9.03 16.77 -9.53
CA PHE A 37 7.81 15.98 -9.26
C PHE A 37 7.95 15.22 -7.95
N ALA A 38 7.58 15.86 -6.83
CA ALA A 38 7.67 15.27 -5.50
C ALA A 38 6.89 13.93 -5.39
N ALA A 39 5.78 13.82 -6.12
CA ALA A 39 4.92 12.65 -6.13
C ALA A 39 5.57 11.40 -6.77
N ALA A 40 6.58 11.58 -7.64
CA ALA A 40 7.31 10.46 -8.25
C ALA A 40 7.97 9.55 -7.20
N LYS A 41 8.31 10.09 -6.03
CA LYS A 41 8.82 9.34 -4.88
C LYS A 41 7.87 8.22 -4.45
N PHE A 42 6.56 8.48 -4.45
CA PHE A 42 5.56 7.51 -4.01
C PHE A 42 5.30 6.44 -5.06
N VAL A 43 5.33 6.80 -6.34
CA VAL A 43 5.25 5.82 -7.43
C VAL A 43 6.45 4.86 -7.35
N ILE A 44 7.67 5.38 -7.20
CA ILE A 44 8.87 4.54 -7.08
C ILE A 44 8.82 3.68 -5.80
N LYS A 45 8.41 4.25 -4.66
CA LYS A 45 8.26 3.51 -3.41
C LYS A 45 7.28 2.35 -3.55
N SER A 46 6.13 2.59 -4.18
CA SER A 46 5.08 1.58 -4.38
C SER A 46 5.53 0.53 -5.39
N LEU A 47 6.21 0.94 -6.47
CA LEU A 47 6.80 -0.02 -7.41
C LEU A 47 7.75 -0.99 -6.68
N ILE A 48 8.55 -0.50 -5.74
CA ILE A 48 9.47 -1.35 -4.97
C ILE A 48 8.72 -2.20 -3.94
N SER A 49 7.87 -1.60 -3.09
CA SER A 49 7.22 -2.31 -1.98
C SER A 49 6.25 -3.38 -2.43
N GLU A 50 5.57 -3.15 -3.55
CA GLU A 50 4.57 -4.05 -4.12
C GLU A 50 5.18 -5.06 -5.12
N GLY A 51 6.50 -5.11 -5.24
CA GLY A 51 7.21 -6.01 -6.16
C GLY A 51 7.02 -5.69 -7.65
N LEU A 52 6.26 -4.64 -7.99
CA LEU A 52 5.98 -4.23 -9.37
C LEU A 52 7.24 -3.81 -10.13
N MET A 53 8.26 -3.28 -9.44
CA MET A 53 9.55 -2.94 -10.02
C MET A 53 10.27 -4.19 -10.54
N ALA A 54 10.26 -5.26 -9.76
CA ALA A 54 10.87 -6.53 -10.16
C ALA A 54 10.09 -7.15 -11.34
N LYS A 55 8.75 -7.10 -11.28
CA LYS A 55 7.88 -7.52 -12.38
C LYS A 55 8.14 -6.73 -13.67
N PHE A 56 8.16 -5.40 -13.59
CA PHE A 56 8.41 -4.51 -14.72
C PHE A 56 9.76 -4.82 -15.38
N ILE A 57 10.83 -4.94 -14.59
CA ILE A 57 12.17 -5.30 -15.07
C ILE A 57 12.16 -6.68 -15.76
N PHE A 58 11.50 -7.68 -15.16
CA PHE A 58 11.42 -9.03 -15.72
C PHE A 58 10.65 -9.07 -17.05
N GLU A 59 9.55 -8.33 -17.17
CA GLU A 59 8.75 -8.24 -18.39
C GLU A 59 9.57 -7.67 -19.55
N GLY A 60 10.31 -6.58 -19.34
CA GLY A 60 11.16 -5.99 -20.39
C GLY A 60 12.43 -6.77 -20.70
N GLN A 61 12.88 -7.68 -19.83
CA GLN A 61 13.93 -8.64 -20.22
C GLN A 61 13.41 -9.78 -21.09
N SER A 62 12.12 -10.09 -20.98
CA SER A 62 11.47 -11.22 -21.66
C SER A 62 10.82 -10.83 -22.99
N GLN A 63 10.56 -9.54 -23.21
CA GLN A 63 9.85 -9.01 -24.37
C GLN A 63 10.50 -7.71 -24.84
N ASN A 64 10.55 -7.48 -26.16
CA ASN A 64 11.11 -6.25 -26.75
C ASN A 64 10.05 -5.17 -27.05
N ASP A 65 8.81 -5.35 -26.59
CA ASP A 65 7.72 -4.38 -26.77
C ASP A 65 7.58 -3.49 -25.54
N TYR A 66 8.54 -2.57 -25.39
CA TYR A 66 8.63 -1.71 -24.22
C TYR A 66 7.47 -0.72 -24.09
N GLU A 67 6.87 -0.28 -25.20
CA GLU A 67 5.70 0.60 -25.18
C GLU A 67 4.50 -0.10 -24.55
N THR A 68 4.22 -1.34 -24.97
CA THR A 68 3.13 -2.14 -24.39
C THR A 68 3.39 -2.47 -22.93
N ILE A 69 4.64 -2.80 -22.56
CA ILE A 69 5.00 -3.08 -21.15
C ILE A 69 4.79 -1.83 -20.28
N ILE A 70 5.25 -0.66 -20.75
CA ILE A 70 5.04 0.62 -20.06
C ILE A 70 3.54 0.93 -19.95
N ALA A 71 2.77 0.76 -21.03
CA ALA A 71 1.33 1.02 -21.03
C ALA A 71 0.57 0.13 -20.04
N ASN A 72 0.87 -1.17 -20.00
CA ASN A 72 0.24 -2.12 -19.08
C ASN A 72 0.58 -1.84 -17.62
N ASN A 73 1.86 -1.55 -17.33
CA ASN A 73 2.28 -1.22 -15.96
C ASN A 73 1.76 0.16 -15.53
N LYS A 74 1.65 1.12 -16.45
CA LYS A 74 0.98 2.41 -16.23
C LYS A 74 -0.48 2.17 -15.86
N GLN A 75 -1.20 1.37 -16.64
CA GLN A 75 -2.60 1.04 -16.38
C GLN A 75 -2.76 0.35 -15.02
N ASN A 76 -1.87 -0.58 -14.65
CA ASN A 76 -1.85 -1.20 -13.33
C ASN A 76 -1.64 -0.16 -12.20
N LEU A 77 -0.69 0.77 -12.36
CA LEU A 77 -0.47 1.85 -11.40
C LEU A 77 -1.68 2.78 -11.26
N VAL A 78 -2.40 3.03 -12.35
CA VAL A 78 -3.63 3.83 -12.36
C VAL A 78 -4.77 3.04 -11.69
N ASP A 79 -5.07 1.84 -12.18
CA ASP A 79 -6.26 1.08 -11.77
C ASP A 79 -6.17 0.53 -10.34
N ASN A 80 -5.00 0.02 -9.97
CA ASN A 80 -4.82 -0.71 -8.70
C ASN A 80 -4.22 0.15 -7.59
N TYR A 81 -3.51 1.23 -7.95
CA TYR A 81 -2.81 2.10 -7.00
C TYR A 81 -3.22 3.57 -7.14
N GLY A 82 -4.08 3.89 -8.11
CA GLY A 82 -4.68 5.20 -8.32
C GLY A 82 -3.73 6.26 -8.91
N PHE A 83 -2.46 5.96 -9.20
CA PHE A 83 -1.47 6.96 -9.61
C PHE A 83 -1.86 7.67 -10.90
N LYS A 84 -1.75 9.01 -10.92
CA LYS A 84 -2.02 9.82 -12.12
C LYS A 84 -1.30 9.27 -13.33
N GLU A 85 -2.04 9.09 -14.43
CA GLU A 85 -1.55 8.45 -15.65
C GLU A 85 -0.24 9.07 -16.15
N GLY A 86 -0.20 10.40 -16.30
CA GLY A 86 1.00 11.09 -16.79
C GLY A 86 2.21 10.98 -15.86
N LEU A 87 2.00 10.91 -14.55
CA LEU A 87 3.09 10.72 -13.58
C LEU A 87 3.58 9.27 -13.57
N SER A 88 2.65 8.30 -13.59
CA SER A 88 2.93 6.87 -13.71
C SER A 88 3.75 6.58 -14.96
N GLU A 89 3.31 7.13 -16.10
CA GLU A 89 3.98 6.99 -17.38
C GLU A 89 5.37 7.64 -17.36
N TYR A 90 5.49 8.87 -16.83
CA TYR A 90 6.78 9.55 -16.71
C TYR A 90 7.79 8.74 -15.86
N VAL A 91 7.36 8.19 -14.72
CA VAL A 91 8.22 7.39 -13.83
C VAL A 91 8.64 6.09 -14.53
N LEU A 92 7.71 5.37 -15.15
CA LEU A 92 8.01 4.13 -15.88
C LEU A 92 8.95 4.38 -17.07
N LYS A 93 8.72 5.44 -17.84
CA LYS A 93 9.63 5.86 -18.92
C LYS A 93 11.00 6.27 -18.38
N SER A 94 11.06 6.94 -17.22
CA SER A 94 12.33 7.28 -16.56
C SER A 94 13.15 6.05 -16.17
N ILE A 95 12.48 5.00 -15.69
CA ILE A 95 13.12 3.72 -15.38
C ILE A 95 13.56 3.01 -16.66
N ALA A 96 12.68 2.94 -17.67
CA ALA A 96 12.99 2.33 -18.97
C ALA A 96 14.17 3.01 -19.67
N PHE A 97 14.25 4.34 -19.61
CA PHE A 97 15.38 5.13 -20.12
C PHE A 97 16.68 4.81 -19.37
N ALA A 98 16.62 4.68 -18.05
CA ALA A 98 17.77 4.31 -17.23
C ALA A 98 18.28 2.88 -17.51
N LEU A 99 17.37 1.97 -17.87
CA LEU A 99 17.67 0.60 -18.28
C LEU A 99 18.13 0.48 -19.74
N GLY A 100 18.05 1.56 -20.53
CA GLY A 100 18.40 1.58 -21.95
C GLY A 100 17.38 0.91 -22.86
N TRP A 101 16.13 0.78 -22.43
CA TRP A 101 15.04 0.23 -23.23
C TRP A 101 14.46 1.23 -24.22
N ILE A 102 14.49 2.51 -23.85
CA ILE A 102 14.07 3.63 -24.68
C ILE A 102 15.19 4.67 -24.77
N GLU A 103 15.29 5.36 -25.89
CA GLU A 103 16.24 6.44 -26.11
C GLU A 103 15.61 7.83 -25.96
N ASP A 104 14.28 7.91 -26.05
CA ASP A 104 13.53 9.15 -25.91
C ASP A 104 13.58 9.67 -24.48
N ILE A 105 13.85 10.97 -24.35
CA ILE A 105 13.89 11.65 -23.06
C ILE A 105 12.47 11.66 -22.47
N PRO A 106 12.25 11.11 -21.26
CA PRO A 106 10.94 11.11 -20.64
C PRO A 106 10.45 12.53 -20.37
N THR A 107 9.23 12.84 -20.81
CA THR A 107 8.54 14.11 -20.55
C THR A 107 7.21 13.85 -19.84
N MET A 108 6.75 14.82 -19.06
CA MET A 108 5.42 14.76 -18.46
C MET A 108 4.40 15.33 -19.46
N ASN A 109 3.54 14.49 -20.02
CA ASN A 109 2.47 14.96 -20.90
C ASN A 109 1.39 15.66 -20.05
N SER A 110 1.15 16.92 -20.35
CA SER A 110 0.45 17.89 -19.50
C SER A 110 -1.07 17.88 -19.65
N ASP A 111 -1.70 16.72 -19.81
CA ASP A 111 -3.16 16.64 -19.68
C ASP A 111 -3.48 16.36 -18.21
N THR A 112 -3.85 17.45 -17.51
CA THR A 112 -4.24 17.59 -16.08
C THR A 112 -3.12 17.85 -15.07
N VAL A 113 -2.27 18.85 -15.34
CA VAL A 113 -1.62 19.63 -14.27
C VAL A 113 -2.45 20.89 -14.03
N SER A 114 -3.39 20.82 -13.08
CA SER A 114 -3.75 22.01 -12.31
C SER A 114 -2.58 22.28 -11.37
N THR A 115 -1.76 23.26 -11.74
CA THR A 115 -0.82 23.87 -10.81
C THR A 115 -1.64 24.54 -9.70
N ASP A 116 -1.56 24.03 -8.48
CA ASP A 116 -1.80 24.87 -7.31
C ASP A 116 -0.47 25.07 -6.59
N THR A 117 0.20 26.15 -6.98
CA THR A 117 1.15 26.83 -6.09
C THR A 117 0.32 27.54 -5.01
N GLY A 118 -0.20 26.75 -4.08
CA GLY A 118 -0.96 27.19 -2.93
C GLY A 118 -0.07 27.24 -1.70
N THR A 119 0.30 28.47 -1.31
CA THR A 119 0.80 28.90 -0.01
C THR A 119 0.37 27.98 1.15
N LYS A 120 1.29 27.70 2.08
CA LYS A 120 0.97 27.19 3.42
C LYS A 120 -0.25 27.92 3.99
N VAL A 121 -1.40 27.26 3.93
CA VAL A 121 -2.53 27.49 4.81
C VAL A 121 -2.98 26.09 5.18
N GLU A 122 -2.51 25.60 6.31
CA GLU A 122 -3.21 24.51 7.00
C GLU A 122 -4.63 25.00 7.26
N PRO A 123 -5.67 24.34 6.72
CA PRO A 123 -6.99 24.53 7.27
C PRO A 123 -7.02 23.71 8.55
N ASP A 124 -6.86 24.37 9.69
CA ASP A 124 -7.46 23.96 10.96
C ASP A 124 -8.99 23.97 10.76
N ILE A 125 -9.52 23.00 10.03
CA ILE A 125 -10.93 22.66 10.12
C ILE A 125 -10.95 21.44 11.03
N GLU A 126 -11.22 21.68 12.31
CA GLU A 126 -11.79 20.66 13.19
C GLU A 126 -13.13 20.24 12.58
N VAL A 127 -13.11 19.30 11.64
CA VAL A 127 -14.31 18.54 11.31
C VAL A 127 -14.55 17.68 12.54
N GLU A 128 -15.44 18.10 13.43
CA GLU A 128 -15.88 17.26 14.54
C GLU A 128 -16.36 15.93 13.95
N ASP A 129 -15.99 14.82 14.58
CA ASP A 129 -16.55 13.52 14.21
C ASP A 129 -18.06 13.59 14.48
N VAL A 130 -18.84 13.72 13.41
CA VAL A 130 -20.29 13.69 13.51
C VAL A 130 -20.66 12.28 13.93
N ASP A 131 -21.21 12.15 15.13
CA ASP A 131 -21.83 10.90 15.60
C ASP A 131 -23.01 10.57 14.67
N ASP A 132 -22.83 9.56 13.83
CA ASP A 132 -23.84 9.08 12.90
C ASP A 132 -24.87 8.14 13.56
N GLY A 133 -24.73 7.93 14.89
CA GLY A 133 -25.56 7.04 15.68
C GLY A 133 -25.34 5.55 15.40
N LYS A 134 -24.29 5.19 14.64
CA LYS A 134 -23.94 3.81 14.32
C LYS A 134 -22.86 3.28 15.27
N LYS A 135 -22.90 1.97 15.51
CA LYS A 135 -21.83 1.28 16.20
C LYS A 135 -20.74 0.91 15.20
N HIS A 136 -19.60 1.58 15.27
CA HIS A 136 -18.44 1.29 14.43
C HIS A 136 -17.48 0.28 15.06
N LEU A 137 -16.81 -0.51 14.22
CA LEU A 137 -15.69 -1.34 14.63
C LEU A 137 -14.59 -0.46 15.24
N THR A 138 -13.96 -0.92 16.31
CA THR A 138 -12.89 -0.15 16.98
C THR A 138 -11.52 -0.76 16.73
N PHE A 139 -10.55 0.10 16.41
CA PHE A 139 -9.13 -0.22 16.45
C PHE A 139 -8.51 0.50 17.64
N ARG A 140 -7.86 -0.23 18.56
CA ARG A 140 -7.25 0.35 19.77
C ARG A 140 -8.21 1.24 20.59
N GLN A 141 -9.48 0.81 20.68
CA GLN A 141 -10.58 1.55 21.33
C GLN A 141 -10.98 2.87 20.63
N ILE A 142 -10.42 3.15 19.45
CA ILE A 142 -10.82 4.25 18.59
C ILE A 142 -11.81 3.70 17.56
N PRO A 143 -13.05 4.21 17.49
CA PRO A 143 -13.99 3.86 16.42
C PRO A 143 -13.39 4.19 15.05
N ILE A 144 -13.46 3.24 14.11
CA ILE A 144 -13.01 3.39 12.71
C ILE A 144 -14.09 4.18 11.98
N THR A 145 -14.08 5.49 12.22
CA THR A 145 -15.03 6.46 11.66
C THR A 145 -14.41 7.85 11.63
N GLY A 146 -15.17 8.81 11.11
CA GLY A 146 -14.72 10.18 10.90
C GLY A 146 -13.68 10.28 9.79
N ASN A 147 -13.25 11.51 9.51
CA ASN A 147 -12.27 11.77 8.45
C ASN A 147 -10.93 11.09 8.77
N VAL A 148 -10.23 10.57 7.75
CA VAL A 148 -8.93 9.91 7.90
C VAL A 148 -7.92 10.76 8.67
N GLN A 149 -7.88 12.07 8.47
CA GLN A 149 -6.97 12.95 9.21
C GLN A 149 -7.28 13.00 10.71
N ASN A 150 -8.57 13.01 11.09
CA ASN A 150 -8.98 12.95 12.49
C ASN A 150 -8.55 11.62 13.11
N PHE A 151 -8.77 10.53 12.39
CA PHE A 151 -8.39 9.20 12.85
C PHE A 151 -6.87 9.08 13.03
N ILE A 152 -6.08 9.64 12.10
CA ILE A 152 -4.60 9.74 12.21
C ILE A 152 -4.20 10.49 13.47
N ARG A 153 -4.76 11.68 13.74
CA ARG A 153 -4.46 12.46 14.95
C ARG A 153 -4.73 11.67 16.23
N LYS A 154 -5.81 10.87 16.25
CA LYS A 154 -6.09 9.96 17.37
C LYS A 154 -5.04 8.87 17.50
N LEU A 155 -4.55 8.31 16.39
CA LEU A 155 -3.43 7.35 16.43
C LEU A 155 -2.12 8.00 16.90
N GLU A 156 -1.80 9.21 16.46
CA GLU A 156 -0.61 9.94 16.92
C GLU A 156 -0.66 10.18 18.43
N SER A 157 -1.83 10.51 18.97
CA SER A 157 -2.04 10.62 20.42
C SER A 157 -1.77 9.31 21.19
N GLN A 158 -1.83 8.16 20.51
CA GLN A 158 -1.48 6.84 21.05
C GLN A 158 0.00 6.43 20.80
N GLY A 159 0.82 7.32 20.23
CA GLY A 159 2.25 7.10 20.02
C GLY A 159 2.62 6.47 18.68
N TYR A 160 1.71 6.46 17.70
CA TYR A 160 2.07 6.14 16.31
C TYR A 160 2.68 7.37 15.63
N THR A 161 3.53 7.16 14.62
CA THR A 161 4.19 8.23 13.89
C THR A 161 3.90 8.09 12.40
N VAL A 162 3.43 9.16 11.78
CA VAL A 162 3.19 9.21 10.34
C VAL A 162 4.52 9.08 9.58
N THR A 163 4.63 8.10 8.69
CA THR A 163 5.85 7.83 7.90
C THR A 163 5.83 8.50 6.53
N ASN A 164 4.63 8.73 5.97
CA ASN A 164 4.36 9.44 4.74
C ASN A 164 3.20 10.41 5.00
N SER A 165 3.22 11.62 4.45
CA SER A 165 2.10 12.55 4.52
C SER A 165 0.80 11.91 4.01
N TYR A 166 -0.34 12.30 4.58
CA TYR A 166 -1.66 11.87 4.13
C TYR A 166 -1.81 12.08 2.61
N ASN A 167 -2.16 11.02 1.90
CA ASN A 167 -2.46 11.10 0.48
C ASN A 167 -3.94 11.44 0.32
N HIS A 168 -4.21 12.69 -0.04
CA HIS A 168 -5.56 13.22 -0.27
C HIS A 168 -6.25 12.63 -1.51
N GLU A 169 -5.49 12.06 -2.45
CA GLU A 169 -6.02 11.47 -3.70
C GLU A 169 -6.54 10.05 -3.48
N TYR A 170 -5.95 9.29 -2.55
CA TYR A 170 -6.39 7.91 -2.21
C TYR A 170 -7.03 7.79 -0.84
N ASN A 171 -7.12 8.89 -0.10
CA ASN A 171 -7.55 8.92 1.30
C ASN A 171 -6.79 7.89 2.16
N VAL A 172 -5.47 7.82 1.98
CA VAL A 172 -4.61 6.83 2.64
C VAL A 172 -3.49 7.51 3.43
N ALA A 173 -3.15 6.93 4.59
CA ALA A 173 -1.92 7.26 5.31
C ALA A 173 -1.20 6.02 5.81
N ILE A 174 0.14 6.12 5.92
CA ILE A 174 0.99 5.07 6.47
C ILE A 174 1.69 5.61 7.72
N LEU A 175 1.49 4.93 8.83
CA LEU A 175 2.12 5.19 10.11
C LEU A 175 3.03 4.02 10.50
N THR A 176 3.92 4.27 11.45
CA THR A 176 4.71 3.25 12.14
C THR A 176 4.52 3.37 13.64
N GLY A 177 4.65 2.27 14.36
CA GLY A 177 4.64 2.33 15.82
C GLY A 177 4.65 0.97 16.48
N LYS A 178 4.33 0.97 17.77
CA LYS A 178 4.27 -0.23 18.59
C LYS A 178 2.83 -0.73 18.73
N PHE A 179 2.56 -1.95 18.27
CA PHE A 179 1.25 -2.58 18.38
C PHE A 179 1.30 -3.83 19.27
N ALA A 180 0.50 -3.82 20.35
CA ALA A 180 0.38 -4.89 21.33
C ALA A 180 1.70 -5.54 21.82
N GLY A 181 2.74 -4.72 21.98
CA GLY A 181 4.07 -5.18 22.43
C GLY A 181 5.10 -5.33 21.32
N VAL A 182 4.68 -5.44 20.06
CA VAL A 182 5.56 -5.57 18.89
C VAL A 182 5.94 -4.18 18.38
N ASN A 183 7.24 -3.92 18.19
CA ASN A 183 7.75 -2.65 17.67
C ASN A 183 7.82 -2.68 16.15
N ASN A 184 7.94 -1.50 15.52
CA ASN A 184 8.15 -1.34 14.09
C ASN A 184 7.02 -1.93 13.22
N CYS A 185 5.79 -1.94 13.73
CA CYS A 185 4.62 -2.30 12.93
C CYS A 185 4.30 -1.16 11.96
N GLN A 186 3.88 -1.49 10.74
CA GLN A 186 3.31 -0.52 9.81
C GLN A 186 1.79 -0.51 9.94
N ILE A 187 1.19 0.68 9.94
CA ILE A 187 -0.25 0.88 10.05
C ILE A 187 -0.70 1.67 8.83
N LEU A 188 -1.51 1.06 7.99
CA LEU A 188 -2.16 1.68 6.85
C LEU A 188 -3.58 2.07 7.26
N VAL A 189 -3.92 3.34 7.16
CA VAL A 189 -5.27 3.86 7.35
C VAL A 189 -5.84 4.19 5.99
N VAL A 190 -7.06 3.72 5.71
CA VAL A 190 -7.74 3.89 4.42
C VAL A 190 -9.11 4.52 4.65
N GLY A 191 -9.41 5.54 3.87
CA GLY A 191 -10.69 6.21 3.80
C GLY A 191 -11.51 5.78 2.59
N THR A 192 -12.80 6.12 2.63
CA THR A 192 -13.71 6.02 1.48
C THR A 192 -13.28 6.99 0.37
N PRO A 193 -13.49 6.67 -0.92
CA PRO A 193 -12.95 7.47 -2.02
C PRO A 193 -13.49 8.91 -2.10
N ILE A 194 -14.76 9.13 -1.78
CA ILE A 194 -15.42 10.43 -1.94
C ILE A 194 -15.64 11.09 -0.57
N SER A 195 -16.29 10.40 0.37
CA SER A 195 -16.61 10.97 1.70
C SER A 195 -15.43 11.05 2.66
N MET A 196 -14.29 10.44 2.32
CA MET A 196 -13.06 10.41 3.13
C MET A 196 -13.24 9.84 4.55
N LEU A 197 -14.29 9.04 4.76
CA LEU A 197 -14.57 8.39 6.03
C LEU A 197 -13.59 7.23 6.22
N THR A 198 -12.96 7.14 7.39
CA THR A 198 -12.06 6.03 7.70
C THR A 198 -12.86 4.73 7.68
N CYS A 199 -12.52 3.81 6.78
CA CYS A 199 -13.23 2.54 6.62
C CYS A 199 -12.37 1.33 6.98
N ARG A 200 -11.03 1.44 6.87
CA ARG A 200 -10.15 0.29 7.06
C ARG A 200 -8.83 0.68 7.71
N VAL A 201 -8.35 -0.18 8.62
CA VAL A 201 -7.02 -0.10 9.22
C VAL A 201 -6.32 -1.44 9.01
N VAL A 202 -5.13 -1.40 8.41
CA VAL A 202 -4.30 -2.58 8.20
C VAL A 202 -3.02 -2.44 9.02
N ILE A 203 -2.65 -3.50 9.73
CA ILE A 203 -1.47 -3.56 10.57
C ILE A 203 -0.58 -4.67 10.04
N SER A 204 0.61 -4.32 9.58
CA SER A 204 1.62 -5.27 9.16
C SER A 204 2.69 -5.36 10.24
N LEU A 205 2.89 -6.56 10.78
CA LEU A 205 3.98 -6.84 11.69
C LEU A 205 5.32 -6.91 10.95
N PRO A 206 6.46 -6.80 11.66
CA PRO A 206 7.76 -6.96 11.04
C PRO A 206 7.88 -8.27 10.25
N GLU A 207 8.50 -8.19 9.08
CA GLU A 207 8.74 -9.32 8.20
C GLU A 207 9.50 -10.46 8.89
N GLN A 208 9.07 -11.69 8.63
CA GLN A 208 9.69 -12.92 9.06
C GLN A 208 10.36 -13.61 7.87
N GLN A 209 11.64 -13.94 8.02
CA GLN A 209 12.44 -14.57 6.95
C GLN A 209 12.27 -16.09 6.87
N ILE A 210 11.68 -16.70 7.89
CA ILE A 210 11.55 -18.15 8.01
C ILE A 210 10.11 -18.56 8.28
N TRP A 211 9.66 -19.63 7.62
CA TRP A 211 8.30 -20.15 7.70
C TRP A 211 7.86 -20.42 9.14
N PHE A 212 8.73 -21.05 9.93
CA PHE A 212 8.43 -21.39 11.32
C PHE A 212 8.04 -20.16 12.15
N SER A 213 8.82 -19.07 12.08
CA SER A 213 8.54 -17.84 12.81
C SER A 213 7.26 -17.18 12.32
N LEU A 214 7.07 -17.11 11.01
CA LEU A 214 5.86 -16.54 10.40
C LEU A 214 4.60 -17.29 10.82
N LYS A 215 4.63 -18.63 10.74
CA LYS A 215 3.52 -19.49 11.14
C LYS A 215 3.23 -19.38 12.63
N SER A 216 4.26 -19.36 13.46
CA SER A 216 4.09 -19.15 14.91
C SER A 216 3.44 -17.79 15.22
N GLU A 217 3.91 -16.71 14.57
CA GLU A 217 3.35 -15.37 14.75
C GLU A 217 1.87 -15.33 14.30
N TYR A 218 1.55 -15.90 13.14
CA TYR A 218 0.18 -15.98 12.64
C TYR A 218 -0.73 -16.72 13.61
N GLN A 219 -0.30 -17.88 14.12
CA GLN A 219 -1.06 -18.67 15.08
C GLN A 219 -1.29 -17.91 16.40
N GLU A 220 -0.28 -17.19 16.89
CA GLU A 220 -0.41 -16.36 18.09
C GLU A 220 -1.51 -15.30 17.90
N TRP A 221 -1.48 -14.58 16.78
CA TRP A 221 -2.46 -13.53 16.49
C TRP A 221 -3.86 -14.08 16.20
N LYS A 222 -3.96 -15.19 15.46
CA LYS A 222 -5.21 -15.93 15.29
C LYS A 222 -5.83 -16.30 16.63
N ASN A 223 -5.03 -16.80 17.58
CA ASN A 223 -5.52 -17.17 18.91
C ASN A 223 -5.98 -15.96 19.74
N LYS A 224 -5.22 -14.85 19.70
CA LYS A 224 -5.62 -13.58 20.34
C LYS A 224 -6.94 -13.06 19.79
N LEU A 225 -7.10 -13.05 18.47
CA LEU A 225 -8.33 -12.61 17.82
C LEU A 225 -9.49 -13.57 18.07
N THR A 226 -9.23 -14.88 18.10
CA THR A 226 -10.24 -15.90 18.44
C THR A 226 -10.79 -15.71 19.85
N THR A 227 -9.92 -15.37 20.80
CA THR A 227 -10.32 -15.06 22.18
C THR A 227 -11.23 -13.83 22.25
N LYS A 228 -10.99 -12.83 21.38
CA LYS A 228 -11.72 -11.55 21.39
C LYS A 228 -13.02 -11.59 20.58
N TYR A 229 -13.00 -12.18 19.39
CA TYR A 229 -14.09 -12.11 18.39
C TYR A 229 -14.80 -13.46 18.17
N GLY A 230 -14.34 -14.53 18.80
CA GLY A 230 -14.88 -15.88 18.65
C GLY A 230 -14.25 -16.66 17.50
N THR A 231 -14.86 -17.78 17.12
CA THR A 231 -14.30 -18.71 16.13
C THR A 231 -14.26 -18.10 14.71
N PRO A 232 -13.10 -18.11 14.03
CA PRO A 232 -12.99 -17.61 12.66
C PRO A 232 -13.47 -18.61 11.62
N GLN A 233 -13.69 -18.13 10.40
CA GLN A 233 -13.59 -18.92 9.18
C GLN A 233 -12.15 -18.86 8.66
N SER A 234 -11.47 -20.01 8.55
CA SER A 234 -10.05 -20.08 8.20
C SER A 234 -9.82 -20.77 6.85
N TYR A 235 -8.86 -20.26 6.10
CA TYR A 235 -8.32 -20.84 4.87
C TYR A 235 -6.81 -20.98 5.04
N GLU A 236 -6.36 -22.21 5.27
CA GLU A 236 -4.97 -22.56 5.63
C GLU A 236 -4.53 -23.76 4.80
N TYR A 237 -3.94 -23.51 3.63
CA TYR A 237 -3.55 -24.54 2.69
C TYR A 237 -2.40 -24.12 1.77
N PHE A 238 -1.77 -25.12 1.16
CA PHE A 238 -0.84 -24.97 0.05
C PHE A 238 -1.49 -25.50 -1.23
N SER A 239 -1.25 -24.80 -2.33
CA SER A 239 -1.62 -25.26 -3.67
C SER A 239 -0.58 -26.25 -4.16
N GLU A 240 -1.02 -27.35 -4.78
CA GLU A 240 -0.11 -28.31 -5.42
C GLU A 240 0.80 -27.60 -6.44
N PRO A 241 2.08 -28.01 -6.56
CA PRO A 241 2.71 -29.16 -5.92
C PRO A 241 3.29 -28.91 -4.52
N TYR A 242 3.11 -27.70 -3.96
CA TYR A 242 3.70 -27.32 -2.67
C TYR A 242 2.98 -27.96 -1.50
N TYR A 243 3.72 -28.24 -0.42
CA TYR A 243 3.16 -28.71 0.84
C TYR A 243 4.03 -28.30 2.02
N GLU A 244 3.44 -28.17 3.20
CA GLU A 244 4.20 -27.82 4.38
C GLU A 244 5.28 -28.87 4.70
N GLY A 245 6.51 -28.43 4.89
CA GLY A 245 7.68 -29.27 5.12
C GLY A 245 8.49 -29.60 3.87
N ASP A 246 8.08 -29.13 2.69
CA ASP A 246 8.84 -29.29 1.44
C ASP A 246 10.08 -28.38 1.34
N GLY A 247 10.20 -27.40 2.23
CA GLY A 247 11.29 -26.42 2.27
C GLY A 247 11.10 -25.23 1.31
N TYR A 248 9.97 -25.15 0.61
CA TYR A 248 9.61 -24.09 -0.32
C TYR A 248 8.50 -23.18 0.22
N GLU A 249 8.18 -23.21 1.52
CA GLU A 249 6.98 -22.57 2.05
C GLU A 249 6.98 -21.05 1.89
N MET A 250 8.12 -20.40 2.14
CA MET A 250 8.25 -18.94 1.94
C MET A 250 8.15 -18.57 0.46
N SER A 251 8.68 -19.42 -0.44
CA SER A 251 8.54 -19.22 -1.89
C SER A 251 7.10 -19.48 -2.34
N ALA A 252 6.41 -20.47 -1.79
CA ALA A 252 5.01 -20.72 -2.07
C ALA A 252 4.15 -19.53 -1.62
N LEU A 253 4.43 -18.96 -0.44
CA LEU A 253 3.78 -17.76 0.07
C LEU A 253 4.01 -16.54 -0.84
N SER A 254 5.26 -16.28 -1.23
CA SER A 254 5.59 -15.12 -2.07
C SER A 254 4.99 -15.22 -3.47
N ASN A 255 4.73 -16.43 -3.96
CA ASN A 255 4.13 -16.71 -5.27
C ASN A 255 2.64 -17.10 -5.19
N GLU A 256 1.94 -16.75 -4.10
CA GLU A 256 0.49 -16.99 -3.92
C GLU A 256 0.04 -18.46 -3.99
N HIS A 257 0.97 -19.40 -3.83
CA HIS A 257 0.70 -20.84 -3.72
C HIS A 257 0.49 -21.31 -2.27
N CYS A 258 0.49 -20.40 -1.31
CA CYS A 258 0.21 -20.66 0.10
C CYS A 258 -0.77 -19.62 0.63
N GLN A 259 -1.88 -20.07 1.22
CA GLN A 259 -2.92 -19.22 1.77
C GLN A 259 -3.08 -19.52 3.26
N TYR A 260 -2.82 -18.52 4.09
CA TYR A 260 -3.09 -18.54 5.53
C TYR A 260 -3.85 -17.29 5.90
N SER A 261 -5.15 -17.44 6.10
CA SER A 261 -6.04 -16.35 6.51
C SER A 261 -7.15 -16.85 7.42
N SER A 262 -7.53 -16.02 8.39
CA SER A 262 -8.65 -16.25 9.27
C SER A 262 -9.51 -15.00 9.37
N TYR A 263 -10.80 -15.16 9.09
CA TYR A 263 -11.80 -14.11 9.01
C TYR A 263 -12.72 -14.19 10.22
N PHE A 264 -12.96 -13.05 10.84
CA PHE A 264 -13.86 -12.86 11.96
C PHE A 264 -14.88 -11.78 11.61
N THR A 265 -16.07 -11.90 12.16
CA THR A 265 -17.11 -10.86 12.09
C THR A 265 -17.43 -10.40 13.49
N ASP A 266 -17.29 -9.10 13.74
CA ASP A 266 -17.75 -8.50 14.97
C ASP A 266 -19.28 -8.53 15.01
N LYS A 267 -19.86 -9.19 16.01
CA LYS A 267 -21.31 -9.39 16.11
C LYS A 267 -22.07 -8.11 16.44
N GLU A 268 -21.41 -7.11 17.03
CA GLU A 268 -22.07 -5.86 17.41
C GLU A 268 -22.11 -4.85 16.26
N THR A 269 -21.04 -4.81 15.47
CA THR A 269 -20.86 -3.79 14.42
C THR A 269 -21.05 -4.36 13.02
N GLY A 270 -20.98 -5.68 12.86
CA GLY A 270 -20.92 -6.35 11.55
C GLY A 270 -19.58 -6.17 10.83
N GLY A 271 -18.60 -5.50 11.45
CA GLY A 271 -17.28 -5.25 10.87
C GLY A 271 -16.47 -6.53 10.69
N THR A 272 -15.55 -6.49 9.73
CA THR A 272 -14.69 -7.63 9.39
C THR A 272 -13.31 -7.46 10.01
N ILE A 273 -12.81 -8.52 10.65
CA ILE A 273 -11.43 -8.60 11.11
C ILE A 273 -10.76 -9.77 10.40
N VAL A 274 -9.57 -9.55 9.85
CA VAL A 274 -8.78 -10.60 9.19
C VAL A 274 -7.41 -10.67 9.83
N VAL A 275 -6.88 -11.86 10.05
CA VAL A 275 -5.43 -12.08 10.20
C VAL A 275 -4.97 -12.96 9.05
N ARG A 276 -3.88 -12.59 8.40
CA ARG A 276 -3.32 -13.34 7.27
C ARG A 276 -1.81 -13.24 7.22
N MET A 277 -1.18 -14.16 6.51
CA MET A 277 0.18 -13.99 6.03
C MET A 277 0.16 -13.24 4.70
N SER A 278 1.02 -12.24 4.51
CA SER A 278 1.23 -11.56 3.24
C SER A 278 2.44 -12.14 2.49
N GLN A 279 2.49 -11.93 1.18
CA GLN A 279 3.55 -12.45 0.29
C GLN A 279 4.97 -12.04 0.70
N ASN A 280 5.10 -10.87 1.33
CA ASN A 280 6.36 -10.35 1.85
C ASN A 280 6.74 -10.94 3.23
N GLY A 281 6.10 -12.03 3.68
CA GLY A 281 6.45 -12.69 4.93
C GLY A 281 6.06 -11.93 6.20
N CYS A 282 5.07 -11.04 6.14
CA CYS A 282 4.49 -10.40 7.32
C CYS A 282 3.20 -11.09 7.77
N VAL A 283 2.93 -11.09 9.08
CA VAL A 283 1.55 -11.25 9.56
C VAL A 283 0.85 -9.91 9.47
N THR A 284 -0.29 -9.90 8.78
CA THR A 284 -1.11 -8.72 8.58
C THR A 284 -2.46 -8.89 9.26
N MET A 285 -2.91 -7.87 9.98
CA MET A 285 -4.26 -7.78 10.52
C MET A 285 -5.03 -6.66 9.84
N VAL A 286 -6.26 -6.94 9.42
CA VAL A 286 -7.16 -5.97 8.79
C VAL A 286 -8.35 -5.78 9.71
N TYR A 287 -8.68 -4.53 10.01
CA TYR A 287 -9.91 -4.12 10.66
C TYR A 287 -10.70 -3.29 9.65
N GLU A 288 -11.90 -3.73 9.30
CA GLU A 288 -12.74 -3.10 8.31
C GLU A 288 -14.12 -2.80 8.91
N ASP A 289 -14.47 -1.51 8.91
CA ASP A 289 -15.76 -1.05 9.41
C ASP A 289 -16.86 -1.30 8.39
N LYS A 290 -17.95 -1.94 8.81
CA LYS A 290 -19.03 -2.33 7.90
C LYS A 290 -19.73 -1.12 7.29
N HIS A 291 -20.09 -0.13 8.10
CA HIS A 291 -20.88 1.00 7.64
C HIS A 291 -20.09 1.85 6.64
N ASN A 292 -18.86 2.20 7.00
CA ASN A 292 -18.02 3.03 6.14
C ASN A 292 -17.54 2.27 4.90
N SER A 293 -17.32 0.96 4.98
CA SER A 293 -17.02 0.17 3.78
C SER A 293 -18.20 0.08 2.82
N ASP A 294 -19.44 -0.02 3.31
CA ASP A 294 -20.64 0.00 2.45
C ASP A 294 -20.78 1.35 1.70
N ILE A 295 -20.47 2.45 2.39
CA ILE A 295 -20.42 3.79 1.78
C ILE A 295 -19.33 3.81 0.71
N GLY A 296 -18.11 3.37 1.05
CA GLY A 296 -16.99 3.34 0.12
C GLY A 296 -17.24 2.47 -1.11
N GLU A 297 -17.95 1.34 -0.97
CA GLU A 297 -18.34 0.50 -2.10
C GLU A 297 -19.40 1.19 -2.99
N SER A 298 -20.38 1.85 -2.39
CA SER A 298 -21.38 2.63 -3.13
C SER A 298 -20.74 3.78 -3.91
N GLU A 299 -19.77 4.48 -3.31
CA GLU A 299 -19.00 5.55 -3.95
C GLU A 299 -18.19 5.03 -5.14
N LYS A 300 -17.50 3.89 -5.00
CA LYS A 300 -16.76 3.27 -6.11
C LYS A 300 -17.67 2.89 -7.27
N ASN A 301 -18.84 2.32 -6.97
CA ASN A 301 -19.81 1.94 -7.99
C ASN A 301 -20.35 3.16 -8.74
N ASN A 302 -20.55 4.29 -8.05
CA ASN A 302 -20.98 5.53 -8.71
C ASN A 302 -19.89 6.05 -9.66
N ILE A 303 -18.63 6.10 -9.22
CA ILE A 303 -17.49 6.49 -10.07
C ILE A 303 -17.42 5.60 -11.30
N ALA A 304 -17.46 4.27 -11.12
CA ALA A 304 -17.38 3.33 -12.23
C ALA A 304 -18.55 3.42 -13.21
N ASN A 305 -19.76 3.78 -12.75
CA ASN A 305 -20.93 3.98 -13.61
C ASN A 305 -20.86 5.30 -14.39
N ASP A 306 -20.20 6.33 -13.85
CA ASP A 306 -20.00 7.60 -14.56
C ASP A 306 -19.00 7.46 -15.72
N ASP A 307 -18.13 6.45 -15.67
CA ASP A 307 -17.12 6.13 -16.70
C ASP A 307 -17.66 5.22 -17.85
N LEU A 308 -18.89 4.70 -17.74
CA LEU A 308 -19.54 3.81 -18.73
C LEU A 308 -20.50 4.57 -19.67
#